data_AF-A0A5C6M7R1-F1
#
_entry.id   AF-A0A5C6M7R1-F1
#
_cell.length_a   1.000
_cell.length_b   1.000
_cell.length_c   1.000
_cell.angle_alpha   90.00
_cell.angle_beta   90.00
_cell.angle_gamma   90.00
#
_symmetry.space_group_name_H-M   'P 1'
#
loop_
_entity.id
_entity.type
_entity.pdbx_description
1 polymer ?
#
loop_
_entity_poly.entity_id
_entity_poly.type
_entity_poly.pdbx_seq_one_letter_code
_entity_poly.pdbx_strand_id
1 'polypeptide(L)'
;MQPDELERSVRLVEQSLAAGEAWESGVQFAMQAALCSPSFLFRVERDVDPLSSEIRPLNEHQLASRLSYFLWSSMPDDELLDLADAGQLTAQLQGQVRRL
;
A
#
# COMPACT_ATOMS: atom_id res chain seq x y z
N MET A 1 -2.95 -6.75 -2.09
CA MET A 1 -3.61 -7.33 -0.90
C MET A 1 -3.06 -8.72 -0.68
N GLN A 2 -2.68 -9.08 0.53
CA GLN A 2 -2.22 -10.45 0.79
C GLN A 2 -3.42 -11.41 0.68
N PRO A 3 -3.24 -12.64 0.14
CA PRO A 3 -4.34 -13.59 0.00
C PRO A 3 -5.13 -13.80 1.31
N ASP A 4 -4.43 -13.88 2.43
CA ASP A 4 -5.01 -14.10 3.75
C ASP A 4 -5.93 -12.94 4.22
N GLU A 5 -5.62 -11.69 3.80
CA GLU A 5 -6.43 -10.51 4.13
C GLU A 5 -7.77 -10.53 3.40
N LEU A 6 -7.77 -10.98 2.13
CA LEU A 6 -8.98 -11.17 1.35
C LEU A 6 -9.88 -12.22 2.02
N GLU A 7 -9.32 -13.39 2.32
CA GLU A 7 -10.06 -14.48 2.93
C GLU A 7 -10.66 -14.08 4.28
N ARG A 8 -9.90 -13.35 5.11
CA ARG A 8 -10.42 -12.83 6.38
C ARG A 8 -11.62 -11.91 6.17
N SER A 9 -11.53 -11.02 5.17
CA SER A 9 -12.62 -10.08 4.86
C SER A 9 -13.86 -10.83 4.36
N VAL A 10 -13.69 -11.80 3.48
CA VAL A 10 -14.78 -12.66 2.97
C VAL A 10 -15.45 -13.43 4.11
N ARG A 11 -14.67 -14.05 5.00
CA ARG A 11 -15.20 -14.78 6.16
C ARG A 11 -16.05 -13.89 7.08
N LEU A 12 -15.70 -12.62 7.25
CA LEU A 12 -16.51 -11.66 8.04
C LEU A 12 -17.87 -11.41 7.39
N VAL A 13 -17.92 -11.26 6.06
CA VAL A 13 -19.18 -11.11 5.32
C VAL A 13 -20.04 -12.37 5.46
N GLU A 14 -19.45 -13.54 5.23
CA GLU A 14 -20.14 -14.83 5.31
C GLU A 14 -20.75 -15.07 6.71
N GLN A 15 -20.02 -14.70 7.76
CA GLN A 15 -20.51 -14.81 9.14
C GLN A 15 -21.71 -13.88 9.42
N SER A 16 -21.66 -12.64 8.94
CA SER A 16 -22.77 -11.67 9.08
C SER A 16 -24.02 -12.17 8.34
N LEU A 17 -23.86 -12.66 7.10
CA LEU A 17 -24.96 -13.26 6.33
C LEU A 17 -25.54 -14.51 7.00
N ALA A 18 -24.69 -15.39 7.54
CA ALA A 18 -25.12 -16.59 8.25
C ALA A 18 -25.87 -16.28 9.56
N ALA A 19 -25.59 -15.14 10.18
CA ALA A 19 -26.32 -14.63 11.34
C ALA A 19 -27.70 -14.01 10.97
N GLY A 20 -28.04 -13.95 9.68
CA GLY A 20 -29.30 -13.40 9.18
C GLY A 20 -29.32 -11.88 9.04
N GLU A 21 -28.15 -11.23 9.07
CA GLU A 21 -28.03 -9.79 8.85
C GLU A 21 -28.21 -9.43 7.37
N ALA A 22 -28.46 -8.14 7.11
CA ALA A 22 -28.54 -7.61 5.75
C ALA A 22 -27.16 -7.68 5.07
N TRP A 23 -27.16 -7.83 3.75
CA TRP A 23 -25.92 -7.92 2.97
C TRP A 23 -25.03 -6.69 3.13
N GLU A 24 -25.64 -5.51 3.20
CA GLU A 24 -24.96 -4.24 3.42
C GLU A 24 -24.17 -4.23 4.74
N SER A 25 -24.69 -4.88 5.79
CA SER A 25 -24.00 -5.01 7.09
C SER A 25 -22.73 -5.87 6.95
N GLY A 26 -22.81 -6.98 6.21
CA GLY A 26 -21.64 -7.80 5.89
C GLY A 26 -20.57 -7.01 5.15
N VAL A 27 -20.96 -6.25 4.11
CA VAL A 27 -20.04 -5.38 3.36
C VAL A 27 -19.44 -4.30 4.25
N GLN A 28 -20.23 -3.68 5.13
CA GLN A 28 -19.75 -2.69 6.10
C GLN A 28 -18.65 -3.28 6.99
N PHE A 29 -18.81 -4.52 7.48
CA PHE A 29 -17.78 -5.18 8.28
C PHE A 29 -16.49 -5.44 7.50
N ALA A 30 -16.59 -5.88 6.25
CA ALA A 30 -15.40 -6.06 5.40
C ALA A 30 -14.68 -4.74 5.13
N MET A 31 -15.42 -3.66 4.84
CA MET A 31 -14.84 -2.33 4.67
C MET A 31 -14.17 -1.83 5.94
N GLN A 32 -14.81 -2.01 7.10
CA GLN A 32 -14.21 -1.63 8.38
C GLN A 32 -12.93 -2.43 8.66
N ALA A 33 -12.93 -3.74 8.38
CA ALA A 33 -11.73 -4.56 8.53
C ALA A 33 -10.59 -4.10 7.62
N ALA A 34 -10.90 -3.72 6.37
CA ALA A 34 -9.91 -3.19 5.43
C ALA A 34 -9.34 -1.84 5.90
N LEU A 35 -10.20 -0.89 6.26
CA LEU A 35 -9.82 0.47 6.66
C LEU A 35 -9.08 0.52 8.02
N CYS A 36 -9.38 -0.42 8.92
CA CYS A 36 -8.69 -0.56 10.20
C CYS A 36 -7.47 -1.50 10.13
N SER A 37 -7.15 -2.06 8.96
CA SER A 37 -6.02 -2.98 8.84
C SER A 37 -4.68 -2.23 8.95
N PRO A 38 -3.67 -2.83 9.59
CA PRO A 38 -2.32 -2.24 9.61
C PRO A 38 -1.75 -1.99 8.21
N SER A 39 -2.09 -2.83 7.25
CA SER A 39 -1.65 -2.69 5.85
C SER A 39 -2.27 -1.47 5.14
N PHE A 40 -3.39 -0.94 5.64
CA PHE A 40 -4.00 0.31 5.17
C PHE A 40 -3.51 1.52 6.00
N LEU A 41 -3.51 1.38 7.32
CA LEU A 41 -3.17 2.48 8.24
C LEU A 41 -1.68 2.86 8.21
N PHE A 42 -0.81 1.89 7.95
CA PHE A 42 0.63 2.09 7.94
C PHE A 42 1.20 1.82 6.56
N ARG A 43 2.16 2.67 6.18
CA ARG A 43 2.94 2.50 4.97
C ARG A 43 4.18 1.66 5.27
N VAL A 44 3.97 0.35 5.37
CA VAL A 44 5.05 -0.60 5.68
C VAL A 44 5.80 -0.93 4.40
N GLU A 45 7.02 -0.43 4.28
CA GLU A 45 7.96 -0.97 3.31
C GLU A 45 8.53 -2.27 3.86
N ARG A 46 8.06 -3.39 3.29
CA ARG A 46 8.52 -4.71 3.72
C ARG A 46 9.93 -4.96 3.20
N ASP A 47 10.82 -5.17 4.13
CA ASP A 47 12.17 -5.59 3.86
C ASP A 47 12.25 -7.12 3.77
N VAL A 48 13.10 -7.62 2.87
CA VAL A 48 13.30 -9.07 2.68
C VAL A 48 13.85 -9.70 3.96
N ASP A 49 14.68 -8.96 4.69
CA ASP A 49 15.11 -9.27 6.06
C ASP A 49 14.88 -8.03 6.95
N PRO A 50 13.81 -8.02 7.75
CA PRO A 50 13.48 -6.90 8.64
C PRO A 50 14.46 -6.72 9.82
N LEU A 51 15.31 -7.72 10.10
CA LEU A 51 16.26 -7.71 11.20
C LEU A 51 17.67 -7.34 10.75
N SER A 52 17.92 -7.31 9.43
CA SER A 52 19.17 -6.87 8.87
C SER A 52 19.34 -5.36 9.00
N SER A 53 20.54 -4.93 9.41
CA SER A 53 20.95 -3.53 9.45
C SER A 53 21.72 -3.10 8.19
N GLU A 54 21.79 -3.98 7.18
CA GLU A 54 22.51 -3.69 5.93
C GLU A 54 21.81 -2.61 5.10
N ILE A 55 22.59 -1.66 4.60
CA ILE A 55 22.11 -0.67 3.65
C ILE A 55 21.86 -1.36 2.31
N ARG A 56 20.65 -1.20 1.78
CA ARG A 56 20.26 -1.76 0.48
C ARG A 56 19.56 -0.74 -0.41
N PRO A 57 19.63 -0.92 -1.73
CA PRO A 57 18.87 -0.08 -2.65
C PRO A 57 17.37 -0.28 -2.45
N LEU A 58 16.63 0.82 -2.64
CA LEU A 58 15.17 0.78 -2.75
C LEU A 58 14.80 0.31 -4.16
N ASN A 59 13.69 -0.42 -4.26
CA ASN A 59 13.07 -0.61 -5.57
C ASN A 59 12.41 0.69 -6.04
N GLU A 60 12.03 0.71 -7.31
CA GLU A 60 11.54 1.92 -7.98
C GLU A 60 10.23 2.44 -7.36
N HIS A 61 9.30 1.56 -6.96
CA HIS A 61 8.07 1.95 -6.26
C HIS A 61 8.29 2.44 -4.82
N GLN A 62 9.25 1.83 -4.11
CA GLN A 62 9.70 2.29 -2.79
C GLN A 62 10.31 3.68 -2.91
N LEU A 63 11.15 3.91 -3.91
CA LEU A 63 11.75 5.21 -4.18
C LEU A 63 10.68 6.27 -4.50
N ALA A 64 9.74 5.98 -5.40
CA ALA A 64 8.61 6.85 -5.73
C ALA A 64 7.81 7.23 -4.48
N SER A 65 7.48 6.21 -3.69
CA SER A 65 6.72 6.32 -2.45
C SER A 65 7.40 7.20 -1.42
N ARG A 66 8.70 7.00 -1.17
CA ARG A 66 9.46 7.81 -0.20
C ARG A 66 9.62 9.24 -0.69
N LEU A 67 9.94 9.43 -1.97
CA LEU A 67 10.15 10.75 -2.55
C LEU A 67 8.90 11.63 -2.42
N SER A 68 7.74 11.10 -2.84
CA SER A 68 6.48 11.85 -2.83
C SER A 68 6.02 12.23 -1.42
N TYR A 69 6.08 11.30 -0.46
CA TYR A 69 5.68 11.64 0.91
C TYR A 69 6.70 12.53 1.63
N PHE A 70 7.99 12.42 1.30
CA PHE A 70 9.02 13.26 1.89
C PHE A 70 8.91 14.71 1.42
N LEU A 71 8.70 14.94 0.11
CA LEU A 71 8.69 16.28 -0.47
C LEU A 71 7.29 16.92 -0.51
N TRP A 72 6.26 16.12 -0.80
CA TRP A 72 4.91 16.61 -1.10
C TRP A 72 3.83 16.13 -0.12
N SER A 73 4.19 15.33 0.89
CA SER A 73 3.26 14.82 1.92
C SER A 73 1.99 14.14 1.36
N SER A 74 2.08 13.56 0.16
CA SER A 74 0.97 12.89 -0.52
C SER A 74 1.46 11.65 -1.26
N MET A 75 0.54 10.91 -1.89
CA MET A 75 0.86 9.77 -2.73
C MET A 75 1.64 10.16 -3.99
N PRO A 76 2.48 9.25 -4.54
CA PRO A 76 3.14 9.46 -5.82
C PRO A 76 2.14 9.85 -6.90
N ASP A 77 2.48 10.88 -7.68
CA ASP A 77 1.72 11.27 -8.85
C ASP A 77 1.88 10.25 -9.99
N ASP A 78 1.05 10.38 -11.01
CA ASP A 78 1.03 9.45 -12.14
C ASP A 78 2.41 9.36 -12.82
N GLU A 79 3.13 10.48 -12.95
CA GLU A 79 4.46 10.48 -13.57
C GLU A 79 5.49 9.69 -12.74
N LEU A 80 5.50 9.81 -11.42
CA LEU A 80 6.35 8.99 -10.55
C LEU A 80 6.00 7.51 -10.64
N LEU A 81 4.70 7.18 -10.72
CA LEU A 81 4.24 5.79 -10.84
C LEU A 81 4.66 5.20 -12.18
N ASP A 82 4.43 5.91 -13.29
CA ASP A 82 4.80 5.49 -14.63
C ASP A 82 6.31 5.25 -14.76
N LEU A 83 7.12 6.16 -14.18
CA LEU A 83 8.57 5.99 -14.15
C LEU A 83 9.01 4.80 -13.29
N ALA A 84 8.30 4.54 -12.18
CA ALA A 84 8.59 3.40 -11.32
C ALA A 84 8.23 2.07 -11.99
N ASP A 85 7.07 2.00 -12.65
CA ASP A 85 6.62 0.85 -13.44
C ASP A 85 7.59 0.55 -14.59
N ALA A 86 8.11 1.59 -15.24
CA ALA A 86 9.10 1.47 -16.31
C ALA A 86 10.52 1.15 -15.82
N GLY A 87 10.78 1.21 -14.51
CA GLY A 87 12.10 1.03 -13.93
C GLY A 87 13.11 2.14 -14.25
N GLN A 88 12.62 3.37 -14.45
CA GLN A 88 13.41 4.52 -14.92
C GLN A 88 13.48 5.65 -13.90
N LEU A 89 12.76 5.56 -12.78
CA LEU A 89 12.67 6.64 -11.79
C LEU A 89 14.04 6.98 -11.21
N THR A 90 14.85 5.99 -10.86
CA THR A 90 16.21 6.23 -10.32
C THR A 90 17.07 7.08 -11.26
N ALA A 91 16.99 6.84 -12.58
CA ALA A 91 17.76 7.59 -13.57
C ALA A 91 17.27 9.05 -13.74
N GLN A 92 15.99 9.30 -13.46
CA GLN A 92 15.37 10.63 -13.61
C GLN A 92 15.20 11.38 -12.28
N LEU A 93 15.78 10.85 -11.19
CA LEU A 93 15.53 11.31 -9.81
C LEU A 93 15.73 12.82 -9.62
N GLN A 94 16.81 13.40 -10.18
CA GLN A 94 17.08 14.83 -10.02
C GLN A 94 15.99 15.72 -10.63
N GLY A 95 15.37 15.29 -11.74
CA GLY A 95 14.26 16.00 -12.35
C GLY A 95 13.02 15.96 -11.46
N GLN A 96 12.70 14.78 -10.95
CA GLN A 96 11.53 14.56 -10.09
C GLN A 96 11.64 15.33 -8.77
N VAL A 97 12.82 15.37 -8.15
CA VAL A 97 13.10 16.15 -6.92
C VAL A 97 12.86 17.64 -7.10
N ARG A 98 13.07 18.19 -8.31
CA ARG A 98 12.82 19.63 -8.58
C ARG A 98 11.37 19.94 -8.90
N ARG A 99 10.61 18.94 -9.34
CA ARG A 99 9.20 19.12 -9.72
C ARG A 99 8.30 19.15 -8.49
N LEU A 100 8.56 18.26 -7.53
CA LEU A 100 7.83 18.09 -6.27
C LEU A 100 8.19 19.21 -5.28
#